data_AF-A0AAP2HR45-F1
#
_entry.id   AF-A0AAP2HR45-F1
#
_cell.length_a   1.000
_cell.length_b   1.000
_cell.length_c   1.000
_cell.angle_alpha   90.00
_cell.angle_beta   90.00
_cell.angle_gamma   90.00
#
_symmetry.space_group_name_H-M   'P 1'
#
loop_
_entity.id
_entity.type
_entity.pdbx_description
1 polymer ?
#
loop_
_entity_poly.entity_id
_entity_poly.type
_entity_poly.pdbx_seq_one_letter_code
_entity_poly.pdbx_strand_id
1 'polypeptide(L)' 'MRTLPGGEDWLLAPVHAQMCKYESLIDGTLSLADIALMNDSLAVRADNDAAFRRKMERENG' A
#
# COMPACT_ATOMS: atom_id res chain seq x y z
N MET A 1 -10.26 -8.90 9.39
CA MET A 1 -10.07 -8.02 8.22
C MET A 1 -11.06 -8.48 7.16
N ARG A 2 -11.80 -7.58 6.52
CA ARG A 2 -12.65 -7.96 5.38
C ARG A 2 -11.82 -7.79 4.11
N THR A 3 -11.94 -8.73 3.19
CA THR A 3 -11.35 -8.69 1.84
C THR A 3 -12.47 -8.86 0.82
N LEU A 4 -12.27 -8.37 -0.39
CA LEU A 4 -13.07 -8.70 -1.55
C LEU A 4 -13.04 -10.22 -1.79
N PRO A 5 -14.12 -10.79 -2.37
CA PRO A 5 -14.26 -12.24 -2.52
C PRO A 5 -13.12 -12.94 -3.27
N GLY A 6 -12.38 -12.23 -4.13
CA GLY A 6 -11.21 -12.75 -4.86
C GLY A 6 -9.86 -12.22 -4.37
N GLY A 7 -9.83 -11.45 -3.28
CA GLY A 7 -8.59 -10.84 -2.76
C GLY A 7 -8.08 -9.67 -3.60
N GLU A 8 -8.93 -9.07 -4.43
CA GLU A 8 -8.57 -7.99 -5.34
C GLU A 8 -8.20 -6.69 -4.61
N ASP A 9 -8.44 -6.58 -3.29
CA ASP A 9 -8.02 -5.42 -2.49
C ASP A 9 -6.52 -5.13 -2.64
N TRP A 10 -5.72 -6.17 -2.81
CA TRP A 10 -4.27 -6.04 -3.02
C TRP A 10 -3.96 -5.23 -4.29
N LEU A 11 -4.75 -5.37 -5.36
CA LEU A 11 -4.60 -4.58 -6.59
C LEU A 11 -5.03 -3.12 -6.37
N LEU A 12 -5.99 -2.89 -5.47
CA LEU A 12 -6.58 -1.57 -5.22
C LEU A 12 -5.83 -0.76 -4.16
N ALA A 13 -4.96 -1.38 -3.38
CA ALA A 13 -4.19 -0.68 -2.34
C ALA A 13 -3.40 0.53 -2.88
N PRO A 14 -2.67 0.45 -4.01
CA PRO A 14 -2.01 1.62 -4.61
C PRO A 14 -2.99 2.69 -5.13
N VAL A 15 -4.17 2.29 -5.59
CA VAL A 15 -5.23 3.22 -6.04
C VAL A 15 -5.77 4.01 -4.84
N HIS A 16 -6.08 3.32 -3.74
CA HIS A 16 -6.52 3.96 -2.50
C HIS A 16 -5.46 4.88 -1.90
N ALA A 17 -4.18 4.51 -2.02
CA ALA A 17 -3.05 5.35 -1.63
C ALA A 17 -2.76 6.51 -2.60
N GLN A 18 -3.56 6.67 -3.66
CA GLN A 18 -3.42 7.71 -4.69
C GLN A 18 -2.08 7.66 -5.43
N MET A 19 -1.44 6.48 -5.50
CA MET A 19 -0.19 6.26 -6.24
C MET A 19 -0.45 6.03 -7.73
N CYS A 20 -1.64 5.56 -8.10
CA CYS A 20 -2.04 5.34 -9.48
C CYS A 20 -3.56 5.51 -9.65
N LYS A 21 -3.99 5.58 -10.92
CA LYS A 21 -5.40 5.63 -11.31
C LYS A 21 -5.94 4.22 -11.50
N TYR A 22 -7.22 4.00 -11.19
CA TYR A 22 -7.88 2.71 -11.41
C TYR A 22 -7.89 2.35 -12.90
N GLU A 23 -8.09 3.33 -13.77
CA GLU A 23 -8.10 3.14 -15.22
C GLU A 23 -6.77 2.55 -15.74
N SER A 24 -5.64 2.87 -15.09
CA SER A 24 -4.31 2.35 -15.47
C SER A 24 -4.14 0.84 -15.27
N LEU A 25 -4.97 0.23 -14.42
CA LEU A 25 -5.00 -1.22 -14.24
C LEU A 25 -5.84 -1.88 -15.35
N ILE A 26 -6.88 -1.17 -15.82
CA ILE A 26 -7.82 -1.67 -16.83
C ILE A 26 -7.25 -1.52 -18.24
N ASP A 27 -6.59 -0.40 -18.53
CA ASP A 27 -5.99 -0.13 -19.84
C ASP A 27 -4.61 -0.80 -20.03
N GLY A 28 -4.07 -1.41 -18.97
CA GLY A 28 -2.79 -2.12 -18.98
C GLY A 28 -1.55 -1.21 -18.95
N THR A 29 -1.72 0.09 -18.65
CA THR A 29 -0.59 1.02 -18.45
C THR A 29 0.32 0.56 -17.32
N LEU A 30 -0.25 -0.02 -16.26
CA LEU A 30 0.51 -0.63 -15.16
C LEU A 30 0.43 -2.15 -15.24
N SER A 31 1.58 -2.78 -15.08
CA SER A 31 1.68 -4.23 -14.95
C SER A 31 1.46 -4.68 -13.50
N LEU A 32 1.26 -5.98 -13.32
CA LEU A 32 1.21 -6.58 -11.97
C LEU A 32 2.51 -6.37 -11.18
N ALA A 33 3.66 -6.28 -11.87
CA ALA A 33 4.94 -6.01 -11.23
C ALA A 33 5.01 -4.58 -10.67
N ASP A 34 4.41 -3.60 -11.37
CA ASP A 34 4.33 -2.22 -10.89
C ASP A 34 3.44 -2.14 -9.64
N ILE A 35 2.30 -2.83 -9.64
CA ILE A 35 1.40 -2.92 -8.49
C ILE A 35 2.09 -3.61 -7.30
N ALA A 36 2.86 -4.68 -7.54
CA ALA A 36 3.63 -5.36 -6.50
C ALA A 36 4.64 -4.41 -5.84
N LEU A 37 5.41 -3.68 -6.65
CA LEU A 37 6.39 -2.72 -6.16
C LEU A 37 5.74 -1.58 -5.36
N MET A 38 4.59 -1.08 -5.80
CA MET A 38 3.85 -0.06 -5.05
C MET A 38 3.36 -0.59 -3.69
N ASN A 39 2.87 -1.83 -3.64
CA ASN A 39 2.48 -2.46 -2.39
C ASN A 39 3.66 -2.66 -1.43
N ASP A 40 4.82 -3.10 -1.93
CA ASP A 40 6.04 -3.21 -1.12
C ASP A 40 6.45 -1.84 -0.54
N SER A 41 6.35 -0.78 -1.35
CA SER A 41 6.61 0.59 -0.91
C SER A 41 5.63 1.03 0.20
N LEU A 42 4.34 0.70 0.08
CA LEU A 42 3.35 0.98 1.12
C LEU A 42 3.65 0.24 2.42
N ALA A 43 4.08 -1.02 2.34
CA ALA A 43 4.47 -1.81 3.51
C ALA A 43 5.68 -1.17 4.23
N VAL A 44 6.73 -0.80 3.48
CA VAL A 44 7.92 -0.12 4.02
C VAL A 44 7.54 1.19 4.71
N ARG A 45 6.63 1.98 4.10
CA ARG A 45 6.14 3.23 4.73
C ARG A 45 5.42 2.96 6.05
N ALA A 46 4.54 1.96 6.09
CA ALA A 46 3.82 1.59 7.30
C ALA A 46 4.77 1.13 8.43
N ASP A 47 5.79 0.35 8.08
CA ASP A 47 6.82 -0.10 9.03
C ASP A 47 7.63 1.07 9.61
N ASN A 48 8.02 2.01 8.75
CA ASN A 48 8.71 3.23 9.17
C ASN A 48 7.86 4.09 10.11
N ASP A 49 6.59 4.29 9.78
CA ASP A 49 5.65 5.05 10.62
C ASP A 49 5.45 4.37 11.98
N ALA A 50 5.34 3.04 12.00
CA ALA A 50 5.22 2.27 13.24
C ALA A 50 6.50 2.34 14.08
N ALA A 51 7.68 2.25 13.45
CA ALA A 51 8.96 2.40 14.13
C ALA A 51 9.13 3.80 14.73
N PHE A 52 8.74 4.84 13.98
CA PHE A 52 8.77 6.22 14.44
C PHE A 52 7.86 6.43 15.67
N ARG A 53 6.61 5.97 15.62
CA ARG A 53 5.68 6.06 16.76
C ARG A 53 6.24 5.39 18.01
N ARG A 54 6.75 4.16 17.88
CA ARG A 54 7.38 3.43 18.99
C ARG A 54 8.56 4.16 19.60
N LYS A 55 9.35 4.88 18.78
CA LYS A 55 10.46 5.68 19.25
C LYS A 55 9.97 6.89 20.04
N MET A 56 9.00 7.63 19.51
CA MET A 56 8.41 8.80 20.18
C MET A 56 7.73 8.45 21.52
N GLU A 57 7.05 7.31 21.59
CA GLU A 57 6.44 6.82 22.84
C GLU A 57 7.49 6.51 23.92
N ARG A 58 8.67 6.04 23.54
CA ARG A 58 9.79 5.78 24.48
C ARG A 58 10.51 7.03 24.94
N GLU A 59 10.54 8.07 24.11
CA GLU A 59 11.20 9.34 24.45
C GLU A 59 10.30 10.25 25.29
N ASN A 60 8.97 10.09 25.20
CA ASN A 60 7.98 10.90 25.92
C ASN A 60 7.45 10.26 27.23
N GLY A 61 7.90 9.05 27.58
CA GLY A 61 7.55 8.35 28.83
C GLY A 61 8.73 8.27 29.78
#